data_AF-A0A8X6HTT7-F1
#
_entry.id   AF-A0A8X6HTT7-F1
#
_cell.length_a   1.000
_cell.length_b   1.000
_cell.length_c   1.000
_cell.angle_alpha   90.00
_cell.angle_beta   90.00
_cell.angle_gamma   90.00
#
_symmetry.space_group_name_H-M   'P 1'
#
loop_
_entity.id
_entity.type
_entity.pdbx_description
1 polymer ?
#
loop_
_entity_poly.entity_id
_entity_poly.type
_entity_poly.pdbx_seq_one_letter_code
_entity_poly.pdbx_strand_id
1 'polypeptide(L)'
;MATRAGIGKYTKHNPPRLKDVAAIKVAIELCMKSEMRAFITKYLDDYNTDGKRKEPDWKLIRYKSVKQIFSFPVSKNDIRIRILSYVPRLFRSIFEWIDFHSVNTYLKIEIPEYFMWTVFGTVDKKRTAEVIISSSSTNIVNKYKLACIYCLEKAATELWIKLDSTEKNTLINVKNPAEVKQEGLVTYWTYSINKSSINITDESALDLISAETAFINAAVTGNLVAVEYFFQLFKEPDPNLLKLALQNICWKRKWISNFYKDEYEGFTSFPVDDLFKVFYYILSRMRISDQNVIIPAHPLEVMRCFLMSPRQKYFIKLFKLYYKLIPKYRFAVLFRDIFFKDLKTFTQFEHSRLFFTSAHEPVEDYIQLPYPMRRYNYRRLFAAVWRRLPIELKLIVGVRTDCGSDLLFNLLFKYDLGCDITDEFIEQQTRFLQCFLNKQTTTGRIIYNDSRMDLLRFLLQKKIANYKSMACFQTFRSRLEEYEKEKDNLEPKFKLVFSIISSFAKIEENGFKKLKEIAYFLPPDERDESSVSDEENDDVPTKEKKMKLNKLQTQVKWK
;
A
#
# COMPACT_ATOMS: atom_id res chain seq x y z
N MET A 1 21.59 -14.17 -19.36
CA MET A 1 20.95 -12.84 -19.29
C MET A 1 20.58 -12.36 -17.86
N ALA A 2 21.03 -13.02 -16.77
CA ALA A 2 20.59 -12.70 -15.39
C ALA A 2 21.61 -11.94 -14.50
N THR A 3 22.74 -11.45 -15.03
CA THR A 3 23.86 -10.92 -14.21
C THR A 3 23.91 -9.40 -13.99
N ARG A 4 22.86 -8.62 -14.33
CA ARG A 4 22.93 -7.13 -14.25
C ARG A 4 21.79 -6.41 -13.52
N ALA A 5 20.94 -7.09 -12.75
CA ALA A 5 19.91 -6.38 -11.99
C ALA A 5 20.48 -5.62 -10.77
N GLY A 6 21.64 -6.01 -10.23
CA GLY A 6 22.53 -5.19 -9.40
C GLY A 6 21.90 -4.42 -8.25
N ILE A 7 20.92 -5.00 -7.52
CA ILE A 7 20.12 -4.29 -6.49
C ILE A 7 20.99 -3.58 -5.42
N GLY A 8 22.21 -4.09 -5.17
CA GLY A 8 23.16 -3.55 -4.20
C GLY A 8 23.77 -2.17 -4.52
N LYS A 9 23.77 -1.68 -5.77
CA LYS A 9 24.31 -0.34 -6.12
C LYS A 9 23.33 0.82 -5.90
N TYR A 10 22.11 0.55 -5.44
CA TYR A 10 20.99 1.50 -5.54
C TYR A 10 20.58 2.19 -4.23
N THR A 11 21.33 1.99 -3.15
CA THR A 11 21.11 2.64 -1.84
C THR A 11 21.75 4.02 -1.70
N LYS A 12 22.58 4.46 -2.66
CA LYS A 12 23.10 5.84 -2.69
C LYS A 12 21.96 6.79 -3.05
N HIS A 13 21.19 7.18 -2.04
CA HIS A 13 20.34 8.35 -2.13
C HIS A 13 21.26 9.54 -2.44
N ASN A 14 20.98 10.24 -3.54
CA ASN A 14 21.65 11.51 -3.79
C ASN A 14 21.40 12.41 -2.57
N PRO A 15 22.45 13.05 -2.03
CA PRO A 15 22.28 13.96 -0.90
C PRO A 15 21.23 15.03 -1.28
N PRO A 16 20.34 15.40 -0.34
CA PRO A 16 19.37 16.46 -0.59
C PRO A 16 20.11 17.76 -0.92
N ARG A 17 19.55 18.57 -1.81
CA ARG A 17 20.17 19.86 -2.15
C ARG A 17 20.13 20.75 -0.91
N LEU A 18 21.12 21.62 -0.72
CA LEU A 18 21.18 22.52 0.44
C LEU A 18 19.90 23.32 0.65
N LYS A 19 19.31 23.81 -0.45
CA LYS A 19 18.00 24.49 -0.47
C LYS A 19 16.82 23.64 0.01
N ASP A 20 16.85 22.32 -0.21
CA ASP A 20 15.85 21.40 0.35
C ASP A 20 16.06 21.22 1.86
N VAL A 21 17.32 21.04 2.29
CA VAL A 21 17.67 20.90 3.72
C VAL A 21 17.26 22.14 4.51
N ALA A 22 17.55 23.34 3.99
CA ALA A 22 17.13 24.60 4.62
C ALA A 22 15.61 24.72 4.72
N ALA A 23 14.87 24.43 3.63
CA ALA A 23 13.41 24.46 3.64
C ALA A 23 12.80 23.44 4.62
N ILE A 24 13.39 22.24 4.73
CA ILE A 24 12.98 21.22 5.69
C ILE A 24 13.21 21.71 7.13
N LYS A 25 14.34 22.36 7.43
CA LYS A 25 14.60 22.91 8.77
C LYS A 25 13.55 23.93 9.18
N VAL A 26 13.23 24.88 8.31
CA VAL A 26 12.18 25.87 8.59
C VAL A 26 10.80 25.21 8.72
N ALA A 27 10.52 24.19 7.90
CA ALA A 27 9.28 23.43 8.01
C ALA A 27 9.18 22.65 9.34
N ILE A 28 10.29 22.13 9.85
CA ILE A 28 10.36 21.50 11.18
C ILE A 28 10.04 22.53 12.26
N GLU A 29 10.67 23.70 12.25
CA GLU A 29 10.39 24.78 13.21
C GLU A 29 8.92 25.20 13.19
N LEU A 30 8.33 25.30 11.99
CA LEU A 30 6.91 25.56 11.80
C LEU A 30 6.04 24.47 12.44
N CYS A 31 6.36 23.19 12.22
CA CYS A 31 5.64 22.05 12.79
C CYS A 31 5.75 21.98 14.32
N MET A 32 6.86 22.45 14.89
CA MET A 32 7.15 22.38 16.33
C MET A 32 6.66 23.61 17.11
N LYS A 33 6.09 24.63 16.46
CA LYS A 33 5.43 25.75 17.16
C LYS A 33 4.29 25.26 18.05
N SER A 34 4.10 25.92 19.19
CA SER A 34 3.14 25.54 20.23
C SER A 34 1.72 25.29 19.70
N GLU A 35 1.22 26.12 18.80
CA GLU A 35 -0.12 25.96 18.21
C GLU A 35 -0.23 24.66 17.37
N MET A 36 0.80 24.33 16.59
CA MET A 36 0.82 23.08 15.82
C MET A 36 0.99 21.86 16.71
N ARG A 37 1.80 22.00 17.77
CA ARG A 37 1.99 20.95 18.76
C ARG A 37 0.72 20.68 19.55
N ALA A 38 0.01 21.71 19.99
CA ALA A 38 -1.30 21.57 20.64
C ALA A 38 -2.31 20.85 19.74
N PHE A 39 -2.26 21.09 18.43
CA PHE A 39 -3.07 20.34 17.47
C PHE A 39 -2.70 18.84 17.42
N ILE A 40 -1.40 18.51 17.41
CA ILE A 40 -0.94 17.12 17.46
C ILE A 40 -1.41 16.45 18.77
N THR A 41 -1.25 17.12 19.91
CA THR A 41 -1.70 16.62 21.22
C THR A 41 -3.19 16.35 21.23
N LYS A 42 -4.01 17.33 20.83
CA LYS A 42 -5.47 17.18 20.77
C LYS A 42 -5.89 15.98 19.92
N TYR A 43 -5.23 15.78 18.78
CA TYR A 43 -5.51 14.64 17.91
C TYR A 43 -5.31 13.29 18.61
N LEU A 44 -4.34 13.19 19.53
CA LEU A 44 -4.15 11.97 20.32
C LEU A 44 -5.19 11.81 21.41
N ASP A 45 -5.57 12.90 22.05
CA ASP A 45 -6.63 12.87 23.07
C ASP A 45 -7.93 12.37 22.44
N ASP A 46 -8.29 12.89 21.26
CA ASP A 46 -9.46 12.46 20.47
C ASP A 46 -9.37 11.00 20.01
N TYR A 47 -8.16 10.46 19.82
CA TYR A 47 -7.97 9.05 19.48
C TYR A 47 -8.25 8.15 20.68
N ASN A 48 -7.70 8.51 21.84
CA ASN A 48 -7.79 7.70 23.06
C ASN A 48 -9.23 7.57 23.57
N THR A 49 -10.10 8.53 23.28
CA THR A 49 -11.52 8.48 23.69
C THR A 49 -12.37 7.58 22.83
N ASP A 50 -12.17 7.62 21.50
CA ASP A 50 -13.12 7.01 20.56
C ASP A 50 -12.73 5.59 20.16
N GLY A 51 -11.49 5.17 20.48
CA GLY A 51 -10.91 3.90 20.05
C GLY A 51 -10.77 3.75 18.53
N LYS A 52 -11.19 4.78 17.76
CA LYS A 52 -11.20 4.80 16.31
C LYS A 52 -10.12 5.75 15.81
N ARG A 53 -9.35 5.23 14.86
CA ARG A 53 -8.33 6.01 14.15
C ARG A 53 -8.98 7.06 13.25
N LYS A 54 -9.10 8.29 13.75
CA LYS A 54 -9.48 9.43 12.91
C LYS A 54 -8.31 9.78 11.99
N GLU A 55 -8.52 9.96 10.70
CA GLU A 55 -7.45 10.51 9.85
C GLU A 55 -7.18 11.98 10.27
N PRO A 56 -5.91 12.43 10.31
CA PRO A 56 -5.62 13.83 10.65
C PRO A 56 -6.36 14.79 9.71
N ASP A 57 -6.87 15.90 10.25
CA ASP A 57 -7.45 16.96 9.41
C ASP A 57 -6.34 17.71 8.66
N TRP A 58 -5.99 17.16 7.49
CA TRP A 58 -4.97 17.73 6.61
C TRP A 58 -5.34 19.12 6.09
N LYS A 59 -6.64 19.47 6.02
CA LYS A 59 -7.07 20.82 5.63
C LYS A 59 -6.73 21.81 6.74
N LEU A 60 -7.03 21.46 7.99
CA LEU A 60 -6.74 22.30 9.15
C LEU A 60 -5.23 22.44 9.42
N ILE A 61 -4.47 21.34 9.39
CA ILE A 61 -3.00 21.35 9.54
C ILE A 61 -2.41 22.38 8.56
N ARG A 62 -2.89 22.33 7.33
CA ARG A 62 -2.39 23.18 6.28
C ARG A 62 -2.81 24.63 6.44
N TYR A 63 -4.07 24.90 6.76
CA TYR A 63 -4.55 26.26 7.01
C TYR A 63 -3.70 26.94 8.10
N LYS A 64 -3.47 26.25 9.22
CA LYS A 64 -2.60 26.73 10.30
C LYS A 64 -1.16 26.94 9.83
N SER A 65 -0.62 26.01 9.05
CA SER A 65 0.75 26.12 8.51
C SER A 65 0.93 27.31 7.57
N VAL A 66 -0.06 27.59 6.71
CA VAL A 66 -0.06 28.77 5.83
C VAL A 66 -0.12 30.05 6.66
N LYS A 67 -1.02 30.13 7.64
CA LYS A 67 -1.11 31.31 8.52
C LYS A 67 0.22 31.56 9.25
N GLN A 68 0.86 30.51 9.75
CA GLN A 68 2.09 30.62 10.51
C GLN A 68 3.33 30.89 9.66
N ILE A 69 3.39 30.48 8.38
CA ILE A 69 4.58 30.72 7.55
C ILE A 69 4.86 32.22 7.33
N PHE A 70 3.82 33.07 7.39
CA PHE A 70 3.97 34.52 7.29
C PHE A 70 4.61 35.15 8.53
N SER A 71 4.63 34.44 9.66
CA SER A 71 5.39 34.86 10.85
C SER A 71 6.88 34.60 10.75
N PHE A 72 7.34 33.85 9.74
CA PHE A 72 8.76 33.60 9.51
C PHE A 72 9.36 34.67 8.59
N PRO A 73 10.62 35.07 8.80
CA PRO A 73 11.33 36.07 7.98
C PRO A 73 11.78 35.50 6.63
N VAL A 74 10.86 34.87 5.88
CA VAL A 74 11.10 34.29 4.56
C VAL A 74 10.51 35.22 3.51
N SER A 75 11.31 36.05 2.85
CA SER A 75 10.82 37.10 1.95
C SER A 75 10.27 36.59 0.61
N LYS A 76 10.76 35.45 0.10
CA LYS A 76 10.39 34.93 -1.23
C LYS A 76 9.25 33.91 -1.16
N ASN A 77 8.19 34.15 -1.95
CA ASN A 77 7.03 33.25 -2.04
C ASN A 77 7.40 31.83 -2.46
N ASP A 78 8.30 31.66 -3.42
CA ASP A 78 8.77 30.33 -3.85
C ASP A 78 9.36 29.49 -2.71
N ILE A 79 10.07 30.15 -1.77
CA ILE A 79 10.65 29.48 -0.61
C ILE A 79 9.54 29.07 0.36
N ARG A 80 8.57 29.96 0.63
CA ARG A 80 7.40 29.64 1.47
C ARG A 80 6.62 28.45 0.91
N ILE A 81 6.34 28.45 -0.39
CA ILE A 81 5.67 27.34 -1.08
C ILE A 81 6.46 26.05 -0.91
N ARG A 82 7.79 26.10 -1.07
CA ARG A 82 8.64 24.93 -0.88
C ARG A 82 8.63 24.43 0.56
N ILE A 83 8.71 25.31 1.56
CA ILE A 83 8.61 24.96 2.99
C ILE A 83 7.28 24.25 3.26
N LEU A 84 6.18 24.86 2.83
CA LEU A 84 4.81 24.33 3.01
C LEU A 84 4.62 22.98 2.31
N SER A 85 5.37 22.70 1.24
CA SER A 85 5.35 21.39 0.57
C SER A 85 5.92 20.24 1.43
N TYR A 86 6.76 20.54 2.43
CA TYR A 86 7.32 19.54 3.35
C TYR A 86 6.43 19.27 4.57
N VAL A 87 5.62 20.24 4.97
CA VAL A 87 4.78 20.18 6.17
C VAL A 87 3.95 18.90 6.26
N PRO A 88 3.16 18.49 5.25
CA PRO A 88 2.34 17.29 5.37
C PRO A 88 3.15 16.03 5.66
N ARG A 89 4.37 15.94 5.11
CA ARG A 89 5.26 14.80 5.34
C ARG A 89 5.82 14.80 6.76
N LEU A 90 6.18 15.97 7.28
CA LEU A 90 6.68 16.10 8.66
C LEU A 90 5.59 15.71 9.66
N PHE A 91 4.38 16.24 9.50
CA PHE A 91 3.23 15.84 10.31
C PHE A 91 2.96 14.36 10.21
N ARG A 92 2.94 13.81 9.00
CA ARG A 92 2.77 12.37 8.81
C ARG A 92 3.84 11.57 9.55
N SER A 93 5.10 12.00 9.50
CA SER A 93 6.18 11.32 10.20
C SER A 93 6.07 11.42 11.73
N ILE A 94 5.54 12.53 12.26
CA ILE A 94 5.25 12.69 13.68
C ILE A 94 4.10 11.75 14.07
N PHE A 95 2.97 11.81 13.36
CA PHE A 95 1.82 10.94 13.62
C PHE A 95 2.21 9.48 13.52
N GLU A 96 2.96 9.06 12.51
CA GLU A 96 3.45 7.68 12.37
C GLU A 96 4.36 7.24 13.54
N TRP A 97 5.13 8.17 14.12
CA TRP A 97 5.93 7.86 15.31
C TRP A 97 5.04 7.72 16.54
N ILE A 98 4.14 8.67 16.77
CA ILE A 98 3.27 8.71 17.94
C ILE A 98 2.26 7.55 17.91
N ASP A 99 1.62 7.32 16.77
CA ASP A 99 0.70 6.22 16.52
C ASP A 99 1.34 4.88 16.91
N PHE A 100 2.63 4.69 16.60
CA PHE A 100 3.33 3.51 17.05
C PHE A 100 3.63 3.53 18.56
N HIS A 101 4.30 4.56 19.10
CA HIS A 101 4.87 4.51 20.45
C HIS A 101 3.90 4.90 21.59
N SER A 102 2.85 5.65 21.28
CA SER A 102 1.90 6.16 22.27
C SER A 102 0.59 5.40 22.21
N VAL A 103 0.13 5.11 21.00
CA VAL A 103 -1.23 4.62 20.75
C VAL A 103 -1.27 3.11 20.55
N ASN A 104 -0.48 2.59 19.60
CA ASN A 104 -0.54 1.19 19.22
C ASN A 104 0.28 0.33 20.18
N THR A 105 1.43 0.79 20.64
CA THR A 105 2.24 -0.02 21.56
C THR A 105 1.75 0.09 22.99
N TYR A 106 1.97 -0.98 23.76
CA TYR A 106 1.83 -1.02 25.22
C TYR A 106 2.85 -0.11 25.95
N LEU A 107 3.59 0.75 25.24
CA LEU A 107 4.56 1.68 25.80
C LEU A 107 3.89 2.91 26.43
N LYS A 108 2.75 3.37 25.90
CA LYS A 108 2.07 4.60 26.36
C LYS A 108 3.04 5.78 26.55
N ILE A 109 3.98 5.96 25.62
CA ILE A 109 4.98 7.03 25.73
C ILE A 109 4.31 8.38 25.43
N GLU A 110 4.53 9.37 26.29
CA GLU A 110 4.10 10.74 26.04
C GLU A 110 4.81 11.34 24.83
N ILE A 111 4.18 12.31 24.17
CA ILE A 111 4.80 12.99 23.02
C ILE A 111 6.08 13.67 23.50
N PRO A 112 7.26 13.36 22.91
CA PRO A 112 8.49 14.00 23.29
C PRO A 112 8.42 15.51 23.03
N GLU A 113 9.15 16.27 23.84
CA GLU A 113 9.28 17.71 23.62
C GLU A 113 9.99 18.03 22.32
N TYR A 114 10.98 17.21 21.97
CA TYR A 114 11.81 17.35 20.80
C TYR A 114 11.85 16.05 20.02
N PHE A 115 11.46 16.11 18.75
CA PHE A 115 11.75 15.05 17.79
C PHE A 115 13.12 15.27 17.18
N MET A 116 13.88 14.19 17.00
CA MET A 116 15.10 14.22 16.21
C MET A 116 14.75 13.99 14.75
N TRP A 117 15.42 14.71 13.84
CA TRP A 117 15.05 14.73 12.43
C TRP A 117 16.19 14.26 11.52
N THR A 118 15.84 13.51 10.48
CA THR A 118 16.75 13.21 9.37
C THR A 118 16.85 14.41 8.42
N VAL A 119 17.91 14.44 7.61
CA VAL A 119 18.08 15.44 6.54
C VAL A 119 16.96 15.42 5.48
N PHE A 120 16.12 14.39 5.49
CA PHE A 120 15.00 14.25 4.57
C PHE A 120 13.67 14.71 5.18
N GLY A 121 13.63 15.22 6.41
CA GLY A 121 12.39 15.64 7.05
C GLY A 121 11.51 14.45 7.43
N THR A 122 12.12 13.45 8.07
CA THR A 122 11.42 12.38 8.79
C THR A 122 12.00 12.28 10.18
N VAL A 123 11.21 11.81 11.13
CA VAL A 123 11.68 11.53 12.49
C VAL A 123 12.79 10.49 12.42
N ASP A 124 13.94 10.81 13.01
CA ASP A 124 15.01 9.86 13.31
C ASP A 124 14.58 9.09 14.55
N LYS A 125 14.01 7.91 14.30
CA LYS A 125 13.35 7.10 15.32
C LYS A 125 14.29 6.68 16.44
N LYS A 126 15.52 6.26 16.08
CA LYS A 126 16.55 5.85 17.03
C LYS A 126 17.01 7.02 17.89
N ARG A 127 17.39 8.14 17.28
CA ARG A 127 17.86 9.32 18.03
C ARG A 127 16.75 9.92 18.90
N THR A 128 15.51 9.90 18.42
CA THR A 128 14.36 10.33 19.23
C THR A 128 14.18 9.43 20.45
N ALA A 129 14.31 8.10 20.28
CA ALA A 129 14.27 7.16 21.40
C ALA A 129 15.40 7.40 22.42
N GLU A 130 16.63 7.65 21.96
CA GLU A 130 17.78 7.98 22.82
C GLU A 130 17.52 9.24 23.68
N VAL A 131 16.92 10.29 23.08
CA VAL A 131 16.54 11.51 23.81
C VAL A 131 15.46 11.22 24.85
N ILE A 132 14.44 10.42 24.50
CA ILE A 132 13.36 10.05 25.44
C ILE A 132 13.88 9.22 26.61
N ILE A 133 14.76 8.25 26.33
CA ILE A 133 15.39 7.41 27.37
C ILE A 133 16.19 8.26 28.36
N SER A 134 16.82 9.32 27.85
CA SER A 134 17.59 10.26 28.66
C SER A 134 16.73 11.25 29.46
N SER A 135 15.46 11.45 29.09
CA SER A 135 14.54 12.36 29.77
C SER A 135 14.16 11.84 31.16
N SER A 136 14.07 12.69 32.18
CA SER A 136 13.55 12.32 33.50
C SER A 136 12.04 12.03 33.50
N SER A 137 11.28 12.55 32.53
CA SER A 137 9.80 12.48 32.53
C SER A 137 9.23 11.09 32.22
N THR A 138 9.98 10.23 31.53
CA THR A 138 9.47 8.91 31.11
C THR A 138 9.70 7.85 32.19
N ASN A 139 8.66 7.07 32.51
CA ASN A 139 8.74 5.93 33.44
C ASN A 139 9.84 4.94 33.00
N ILE A 140 10.55 4.38 33.98
CA ILE A 140 11.72 3.52 33.75
C ILE A 140 11.41 2.24 32.97
N VAL A 141 10.24 1.63 33.18
CA VAL A 141 9.77 0.46 32.41
C VAL A 141 9.59 0.83 30.94
N ASN A 142 9.02 2.00 30.66
CA ASN A 142 8.82 2.46 29.27
C ASN A 142 10.14 2.81 28.59
N LYS A 143 11.09 3.40 29.33
CA LYS A 143 12.46 3.62 28.84
C LYS A 143 13.13 2.30 28.48
N TYR A 144 13.02 1.30 29.35
CA TYR A 144 13.58 -0.03 29.12
C TYR A 144 12.99 -0.66 27.86
N LYS A 145 11.66 -0.71 27.75
CA LYS A 145 10.98 -1.24 26.56
C LYS A 145 11.38 -0.51 25.28
N LEU A 146 11.52 0.82 25.33
CA LEU A 146 11.97 1.62 24.19
C LEU A 146 13.42 1.31 23.80
N ALA A 147 14.31 1.15 24.79
CA ALA A 147 15.70 0.75 24.55
C ALA A 147 15.77 -0.61 23.85
N CYS A 148 14.95 -1.58 24.28
CA CYS A 148 14.86 -2.90 23.66
C CYS A 148 14.36 -2.83 22.21
N ILE A 149 13.27 -2.11 21.94
CA ILE A 149 12.70 -1.96 20.60
C ILE A 149 13.73 -1.37 19.62
N TYR A 150 14.55 -0.41 20.06
CA TYR A 150 15.59 0.19 19.21
C TYR A 150 16.95 -0.50 19.29
N CYS A 151 17.05 -1.66 19.94
CA CYS A 151 18.28 -2.40 20.16
C CYS A 151 19.42 -1.52 20.71
N LEU A 152 19.11 -0.66 21.68
CA LEU A 152 20.07 0.16 22.40
C LEU A 152 20.67 -0.64 23.55
N GLU A 153 21.45 -1.68 23.21
CA GLU A 153 21.97 -2.71 24.12
C GLU A 153 22.44 -2.16 25.47
N LYS A 154 23.40 -1.23 25.45
CA LYS A 154 23.96 -0.62 26.67
C LYS A 154 22.87 0.02 27.54
N ALA A 155 21.98 0.80 26.94
CA ALA A 155 20.89 1.45 27.67
C ALA A 155 19.88 0.42 28.21
N ALA A 156 19.55 -0.62 27.45
CA ALA A 156 18.65 -1.68 27.89
C ALA A 156 19.21 -2.41 29.12
N THR A 157 20.49 -2.79 29.11
CA THR A 157 21.15 -3.44 30.25
C THR A 157 21.20 -2.52 31.48
N GLU A 158 21.60 -1.26 31.31
CA GLU A 158 21.66 -0.29 32.42
C GLU A 158 20.28 -0.03 33.04
N LEU A 159 19.24 0.08 32.22
CA LEU A 159 17.86 0.26 32.67
C LEU A 159 17.34 -1.00 33.37
N TRP A 160 17.63 -2.20 32.84
CA TRP A 160 17.24 -3.47 33.46
C TRP A 160 17.75 -3.60 34.90
N ILE A 161 19.01 -3.21 35.14
CA ILE A 161 19.61 -3.24 36.48
C ILE A 161 18.84 -2.34 37.45
N LYS A 162 18.38 -1.18 36.97
CA LYS A 162 17.67 -0.17 37.77
C LYS A 162 16.20 -0.51 38.04
N LEU A 163 15.60 -1.43 37.27
CA LEU A 163 14.21 -1.88 37.52
C LEU A 163 14.14 -2.64 38.84
N ASP A 164 13.09 -2.37 39.61
CA ASP A 164 12.80 -3.13 40.83
C ASP A 164 12.20 -4.51 40.53
N SER A 165 11.99 -5.33 41.56
CA SER A 165 11.43 -6.68 41.41
C SER A 165 9.99 -6.67 40.89
N THR A 166 9.17 -5.70 41.30
CA THR A 166 7.78 -5.56 40.87
C THR A 166 7.72 -5.24 39.39
N GLU A 167 8.52 -4.28 38.95
CA GLU A 167 8.63 -3.87 37.55
C GLU A 167 9.14 -5.01 36.67
N LYS A 168 10.18 -5.74 37.10
CA LYS A 168 10.70 -6.91 36.38
C LYS A 168 9.65 -8.01 36.23
N ASN A 169 8.83 -8.25 37.25
CA ASN A 169 7.75 -9.23 37.21
C ASN A 169 6.66 -8.87 36.18
N THR A 170 6.51 -7.61 35.79
CA THR A 170 5.60 -7.21 34.70
C THR A 170 6.14 -7.54 33.30
N LEU A 171 7.44 -7.82 33.19
CA LEU A 171 8.17 -8.04 31.94
C LEU A 171 8.57 -9.51 31.73
N ILE A 172 8.57 -10.32 32.79
CA ILE A 172 8.97 -11.72 32.77
C ILE A 172 7.80 -12.60 33.20
N ASN A 173 7.59 -13.68 32.45
CA ASN A 173 6.92 -14.87 32.95
C ASN A 173 7.94 -16.02 32.94
N VAL A 174 8.33 -16.46 34.12
CA VAL A 174 9.41 -17.46 34.30
C VAL A 174 9.06 -18.79 33.64
N LYS A 175 7.77 -19.12 33.53
CA LYS A 175 7.31 -20.39 32.95
C LYS A 175 7.13 -20.30 31.44
N ASN A 176 6.58 -19.21 30.94
CA ASN A 176 6.21 -19.10 29.53
C ASN A 176 6.37 -17.65 29.00
N PRO A 177 7.45 -17.37 28.23
CA PRO A 177 7.65 -16.07 27.58
C PRO A 177 6.50 -15.62 26.68
N ALA A 178 5.75 -16.56 26.09
CA ALA A 178 4.64 -16.24 25.18
C ALA A 178 3.43 -15.64 25.90
N GLU A 179 3.29 -15.86 27.21
CA GLU A 179 2.20 -15.30 28.02
C GLU A 179 2.42 -13.82 28.34
N VAL A 180 3.65 -13.32 28.23
CA VAL A 180 3.93 -11.90 28.43
C VAL A 180 3.51 -11.15 27.17
N LYS A 181 2.41 -10.39 27.26
CA LYS A 181 1.92 -9.54 26.17
C LYS A 181 2.85 -8.34 25.92
N GLN A 182 3.98 -8.59 25.25
CA GLN A 182 4.98 -7.59 24.87
C GLN A 182 5.34 -7.77 23.38
N GLU A 183 6.07 -6.81 22.83
CA GLU A 183 6.68 -6.85 21.51
C GLU A 183 7.90 -7.75 21.57
N GLY A 184 8.14 -8.49 20.48
CA GLY A 184 9.11 -9.57 20.45
C GLY A 184 10.54 -9.15 20.80
N LEU A 185 10.95 -7.91 20.51
CA LEU A 185 12.28 -7.40 20.89
C LEU A 185 12.37 -7.13 22.39
N VAL A 186 11.30 -6.65 23.03
CA VAL A 186 11.28 -6.52 24.49
C VAL A 186 11.42 -7.89 25.15
N THR A 187 10.70 -8.90 24.64
CA THR A 187 10.84 -10.29 25.11
C THR A 187 12.28 -10.78 24.91
N TYR A 188 12.81 -10.71 23.69
CA TYR A 188 14.19 -11.10 23.39
C TYR A 188 15.21 -10.48 24.37
N TRP A 189 15.19 -9.15 24.52
CA TRP A 189 16.14 -8.45 25.38
C TRP A 189 16.00 -8.86 26.84
N THR A 190 14.76 -8.96 27.34
CA THR A 190 14.49 -9.33 28.74
C THR A 190 15.06 -10.71 29.10
N TYR A 191 14.84 -11.71 28.26
CA TYR A 191 15.35 -13.05 28.51
C TYR A 191 16.85 -13.17 28.17
N SER A 192 17.36 -12.44 27.18
CA SER A 192 18.78 -12.46 26.84
C SER A 192 19.67 -11.84 27.92
N ILE A 193 19.19 -10.79 28.60
CA ILE A 193 19.89 -10.15 29.72
C ILE A 193 19.77 -11.01 30.98
N ASN A 194 18.65 -11.72 31.17
CA ASN A 194 18.38 -12.50 32.38
C ASN A 194 18.68 -14.02 32.26
N LYS A 195 19.52 -14.44 31.30
CA LYS A 195 19.80 -15.86 31.00
C LYS A 195 20.20 -16.70 32.21
N SER A 196 20.90 -16.11 33.19
CA SER A 196 21.37 -16.83 34.37
C SER A 196 20.25 -17.23 35.35
N SER A 197 19.08 -16.60 35.25
CA SER A 197 18.06 -16.65 36.30
C SER A 197 16.79 -17.39 35.89
N ILE A 198 16.70 -17.83 34.62
CA ILE A 198 15.49 -18.41 34.05
C ILE A 198 15.81 -19.80 33.52
N ASN A 199 15.22 -20.82 34.14
CA ASN A 199 15.28 -22.20 33.67
C ASN A 199 14.10 -22.44 32.72
N ILE A 200 14.27 -22.08 31.44
CA ILE A 200 13.26 -22.33 30.40
C ILE A 200 13.41 -23.79 29.97
N THR A 201 12.48 -24.64 30.40
CA THR A 201 12.47 -26.08 30.04
C THR A 201 11.69 -26.37 28.75
N ASP A 202 10.88 -25.42 28.29
CA ASP A 202 10.10 -25.54 27.06
C ASP A 202 10.93 -25.11 25.85
N GLU A 203 11.22 -26.06 24.95
CA GLU A 203 11.99 -25.83 23.74
C GLU A 203 11.34 -24.79 22.82
N SER A 204 10.01 -24.74 22.76
CA SER A 204 9.28 -23.75 21.96
C SER A 204 9.42 -22.32 22.51
N ALA A 205 9.61 -22.18 23.82
CA ALA A 205 9.89 -20.91 24.46
C ALA A 205 11.33 -20.42 24.21
N LEU A 206 12.28 -21.34 24.04
CA LEU A 206 13.65 -21.00 23.66
C LEU A 206 13.71 -20.39 22.25
N ASP A 207 12.92 -20.92 21.32
CA ASP A 207 12.84 -20.37 19.96
C ASP A 207 12.36 -18.92 19.94
N LEU A 208 11.41 -18.56 20.83
CA LEU A 208 10.89 -17.19 20.95
C LEU A 208 11.92 -16.16 21.39
N ILE A 209 12.94 -16.60 22.14
CA ILE A 209 14.00 -15.73 22.68
C ILE A 209 15.31 -15.83 21.90
N SER A 210 15.32 -16.56 20.78
CA SER A 210 16.48 -16.63 19.90
C SER A 210 16.73 -15.31 19.17
N ALA A 211 17.99 -15.06 18.80
CA ALA A 211 18.35 -13.87 18.02
C ALA A 211 17.73 -13.92 16.61
N GLU A 212 17.59 -15.13 16.06
CA GLU A 212 16.96 -15.41 14.78
C GLU A 212 15.48 -15.01 14.79
N THR A 213 14.72 -15.42 15.81
CA THR A 213 13.32 -15.02 15.96
C THR A 213 13.19 -13.53 16.22
N ALA A 214 14.06 -12.93 17.04
CA ALA A 214 14.08 -11.48 17.26
C ALA A 214 14.36 -10.70 15.96
N PHE A 215 15.28 -11.20 15.13
CA PHE A 215 15.55 -10.65 13.80
C PHE A 215 14.33 -10.74 12.87
N ILE A 216 13.67 -11.90 12.82
CA ILE A 216 12.44 -12.08 12.02
C ILE A 216 11.34 -11.14 12.51
N ASN A 217 11.16 -11.03 13.83
CA ASN A 217 10.19 -10.10 14.43
C ASN A 217 10.50 -8.65 14.05
N ALA A 218 11.75 -8.19 14.20
CA ALA A 218 12.17 -6.87 13.73
C ALA A 218 11.89 -6.67 12.24
N ALA A 219 12.13 -7.70 11.43
CA ALA A 219 11.93 -7.63 10.00
C ALA A 219 10.43 -7.46 9.64
N VAL A 220 9.59 -8.26 10.30
CA VAL A 220 8.13 -8.31 10.10
C VAL A 220 7.46 -7.08 10.70
N THR A 221 7.94 -6.53 11.81
CA THR A 221 7.41 -5.29 12.38
C THR A 221 7.83 -4.06 11.57
N GLY A 222 8.85 -4.17 10.71
CA GLY A 222 9.37 -3.05 9.91
C GLY A 222 10.40 -2.21 10.65
N ASN A 223 11.03 -2.76 11.68
CA ASN A 223 12.04 -2.07 12.47
C ASN A 223 13.43 -2.15 11.83
N LEU A 224 13.75 -1.17 10.98
CA LEU A 224 15.04 -1.14 10.28
C LEU A 224 16.24 -1.05 11.23
N VAL A 225 16.11 -0.34 12.36
CA VAL A 225 17.20 -0.17 13.33
C VAL A 225 17.57 -1.50 13.96
N ALA A 226 16.57 -2.26 14.40
CA ALA A 226 16.79 -3.60 14.97
C ALA A 226 17.33 -4.59 13.92
N VAL A 227 16.81 -4.54 12.69
CA VAL A 227 17.34 -5.36 11.58
C VAL A 227 18.82 -5.06 11.34
N GLU A 228 19.22 -3.79 11.28
CA GLU A 228 20.63 -3.40 11.11
C GLU A 228 21.51 -3.88 12.28
N TYR A 229 21.01 -3.80 13.52
CA TYR A 229 21.68 -4.33 14.70
C TYR A 229 21.94 -5.84 14.59
N PHE A 230 20.92 -6.64 14.28
CA PHE A 230 21.09 -8.10 14.15
C PHE A 230 22.03 -8.49 13.01
N PHE A 231 22.04 -7.74 11.91
CA PHE A 231 23.05 -7.95 10.86
C PHE A 231 24.49 -7.74 11.37
N GLN A 232 24.71 -6.77 12.25
CA GLN A 232 26.02 -6.58 12.88
C GLN A 232 26.33 -7.71 13.86
N LEU A 233 25.33 -8.18 14.60
CA LEU A 233 25.45 -9.28 15.55
C LEU A 233 25.84 -10.60 14.86
N PHE A 234 25.17 -10.95 13.75
CA PHE A 234 25.43 -12.20 13.03
C PHE A 234 26.73 -12.20 12.23
N LYS A 235 27.28 -11.02 11.88
CA LYS A 235 28.39 -10.80 10.92
C LYS A 235 28.07 -11.25 9.49
N GLU A 236 27.66 -12.50 9.31
CA GLU A 236 27.16 -13.09 8.07
C GLU A 236 25.88 -13.89 8.34
N PRO A 237 24.68 -13.28 8.20
CA PRO A 237 23.44 -13.99 8.47
C PRO A 237 23.20 -15.13 7.49
N ASP A 238 22.66 -16.24 8.00
CA ASP A 238 22.26 -17.41 7.20
C ASP A 238 21.31 -16.99 6.06
N PRO A 239 21.61 -17.33 4.79
CA PRO A 239 20.69 -17.12 3.67
C PRO A 239 19.27 -17.65 3.91
N ASN A 240 19.10 -18.76 4.64
CA ASN A 240 17.78 -19.30 4.99
C ASN A 240 17.03 -18.39 5.96
N LEU A 241 17.73 -17.80 6.94
CA LEU A 241 17.15 -16.81 7.85
C LEU A 241 16.69 -15.56 7.09
N LEU A 242 17.51 -15.06 6.16
CA LEU A 242 17.13 -13.91 5.32
C LEU A 242 15.92 -14.23 4.44
N LYS A 243 15.87 -15.45 3.89
CA LYS A 243 14.74 -15.95 3.12
C LYS A 243 13.48 -16.01 3.96
N LEU A 244 13.55 -16.59 5.15
CA LEU A 244 12.43 -16.70 6.07
C LEU A 244 11.90 -15.32 6.49
N ALA A 245 12.78 -14.36 6.79
CA ALA A 245 12.40 -12.99 7.10
C ALA A 245 11.64 -12.32 5.93
N LEU A 246 12.15 -12.44 4.69
CA LEU A 246 11.47 -11.88 3.52
C LEU A 246 10.12 -12.56 3.22
N GLN A 247 10.01 -13.87 3.44
CA GLN A 247 8.75 -14.61 3.31
C GLN A 247 7.71 -14.12 4.31
N ASN A 248 8.10 -13.94 5.58
CA ASN A 248 7.22 -13.41 6.60
C ASN A 248 6.79 -11.96 6.32
N ILE A 249 7.68 -11.11 5.80
CA ILE A 249 7.29 -9.77 5.33
C ILE A 249 6.25 -9.85 4.21
N CYS A 250 6.45 -10.75 3.23
CA CYS A 250 5.49 -10.97 2.15
C CYS A 250 4.13 -11.46 2.67
N TRP A 251 4.11 -12.39 3.61
CA TRP A 251 2.90 -12.89 4.24
C TRP A 251 2.16 -11.80 5.03
N LYS A 252 2.87 -11.04 5.87
CA LYS A 252 2.29 -9.90 6.57
C LYS A 252 1.71 -8.88 5.58
N ARG A 253 2.41 -8.60 4.49
CA ARG A 253 1.90 -7.69 3.45
C ARG A 253 0.63 -8.21 2.79
N LYS A 254 0.57 -9.52 2.50
CA LYS A 254 -0.64 -10.18 1.97
C LYS A 254 -1.79 -10.04 2.95
N TRP A 255 -1.55 -10.27 4.23
CA TRP A 255 -2.52 -10.11 5.30
C TRP A 255 -3.03 -8.67 5.38
N ILE A 256 -2.15 -7.66 5.47
CA ILE A 256 -2.51 -6.22 5.45
C ILE A 256 -3.36 -5.86 4.20
N SER A 257 -3.08 -6.48 3.05
CA SER A 257 -3.83 -6.18 1.82
C SER A 257 -5.23 -6.78 1.77
N ASN A 258 -5.47 -7.87 2.50
CA ASN A 258 -6.72 -8.62 2.46
C ASN A 258 -7.71 -8.15 3.54
N PHE A 259 -7.20 -7.77 4.72
CA PHE A 259 -8.03 -7.41 5.88
C PHE A 259 -8.17 -5.89 6.04
N TYR A 260 -8.73 -5.22 5.03
CA TYR A 260 -8.80 -3.75 4.96
C TYR A 260 -9.20 -3.04 6.28
N LYS A 261 -8.24 -2.25 6.77
CA LYS A 261 -8.26 -0.91 7.37
C LYS A 261 -8.59 -0.61 8.85
N ASP A 262 -9.65 -1.08 9.51
CA ASP A 262 -10.08 -0.32 10.70
C ASP A 262 -10.03 -1.02 12.08
N GLU A 263 -9.91 -2.36 12.17
CA GLU A 263 -10.11 -3.01 13.48
C GLU A 263 -9.02 -3.96 13.95
N TYR A 264 -8.14 -4.44 13.07
CA TYR A 264 -7.28 -5.59 13.41
C TYR A 264 -5.79 -5.44 13.15
N GLU A 265 -5.27 -4.31 12.65
CA GLU A 265 -3.80 -4.11 12.62
C GLU A 265 -3.28 -4.17 14.06
N GLY A 266 -2.83 -5.36 14.47
CA GLY A 266 -2.33 -5.65 15.79
C GLY A 266 -1.28 -4.62 16.18
N PHE A 267 -1.47 -4.12 17.39
CA PHE A 267 -0.75 -3.15 18.24
C PHE A 267 0.79 -3.08 18.19
N THR A 268 1.49 -3.68 17.23
CA THR A 268 2.95 -3.90 17.31
C THR A 268 3.75 -3.65 16.03
N SER A 269 3.15 -3.17 14.93
CA SER A 269 3.91 -2.93 13.69
C SER A 269 4.25 -1.47 13.41
N PHE A 270 5.49 -1.20 13.01
CA PHE A 270 5.89 0.10 12.48
C PHE A 270 5.06 0.45 11.24
N PRO A 271 5.00 1.75 10.85
CA PRO A 271 4.35 2.17 9.62
C PRO A 271 4.73 1.29 8.44
N VAL A 272 3.74 0.94 7.61
CA VAL A 272 3.94 0.04 6.46
C VAL A 272 5.07 0.49 5.53
N ASP A 273 5.35 1.80 5.48
CA ASP A 273 6.47 2.34 4.71
C ASP A 273 7.86 1.87 5.21
N ASP A 274 8.00 1.59 6.52
CA ASP A 274 9.22 1.05 7.11
C ASP A 274 9.39 -0.45 6.83
N LEU A 275 8.30 -1.22 6.79
CA LEU A 275 8.32 -2.62 6.35
C LEU A 275 9.00 -2.76 4.98
N PHE A 276 8.74 -1.82 4.06
CA PHE A 276 9.38 -1.83 2.76
C PHE A 276 10.84 -1.38 2.79
N LYS A 277 11.25 -0.53 3.74
CA LYS A 277 12.67 -0.18 3.93
C LYS A 277 13.44 -1.40 4.41
N VAL A 278 12.89 -2.12 5.38
CA VAL A 278 13.43 -3.40 5.84
C VAL A 278 13.52 -4.42 4.72
N PHE A 279 12.42 -4.65 3.99
CA PHE A 279 12.40 -5.59 2.86
C PHE A 279 13.53 -5.29 1.86
N TYR A 280 13.67 -4.01 1.49
CA TYR A 280 14.70 -3.58 0.57
C TYR A 280 16.11 -3.74 1.14
N TYR A 281 16.31 -3.41 2.42
CA TYR A 281 17.58 -3.59 3.10
C TYR A 281 18.00 -5.06 3.09
N ILE A 282 17.13 -5.97 3.55
CA ILE A 282 17.42 -7.41 3.57
C ILE A 282 17.71 -7.92 2.16
N LEU A 283 16.86 -7.61 1.18
CA LEU A 283 17.07 -8.04 -0.20
C LEU A 283 18.41 -7.54 -0.76
N SER A 284 18.84 -6.32 -0.40
CA SER A 284 20.13 -5.76 -0.84
C SER A 284 21.35 -6.45 -0.24
N ARG A 285 21.18 -7.14 0.90
CA ARG A 285 22.25 -7.91 1.56
C ARG A 285 22.33 -9.36 1.07
N MET A 286 21.29 -9.88 0.43
CA MET A 286 21.28 -11.23 -0.12
C MET A 286 22.11 -11.37 -1.39
N ARG A 287 22.66 -12.56 -1.62
CA ARG A 287 23.31 -12.90 -2.89
C ARG A 287 22.26 -12.94 -4.00
N ILE A 288 22.70 -12.68 -5.24
CA ILE A 288 21.81 -12.69 -6.41
C ILE A 288 21.18 -14.08 -6.61
N SER A 289 21.90 -15.16 -6.30
CA SER A 289 21.37 -16.53 -6.31
C SER A 289 20.12 -16.66 -5.44
N ASP A 290 20.16 -16.11 -4.23
CA ASP A 290 19.10 -16.29 -3.23
C ASP A 290 17.91 -15.38 -3.56
N GLN A 291 18.17 -14.17 -4.08
CA GLN A 291 17.14 -13.29 -4.63
C GLN A 291 16.37 -13.99 -5.76
N ASN A 292 17.08 -14.74 -6.62
CA ASN A 292 16.47 -15.51 -7.71
C ASN A 292 15.63 -16.70 -7.24
N VAL A 293 15.71 -17.10 -5.97
CA VAL A 293 14.81 -18.11 -5.37
C VAL A 293 13.56 -17.43 -4.80
N ILE A 294 13.74 -16.33 -4.06
CA ILE A 294 12.65 -15.68 -3.31
C ILE A 294 11.70 -14.93 -4.23
N ILE A 295 12.23 -14.17 -5.19
CA ILE A 295 11.40 -13.32 -6.04
C ILE A 295 10.42 -14.18 -6.87
N PRO A 296 10.84 -15.30 -7.48
CA PRO A 296 9.91 -16.23 -8.14
C PRO A 296 8.91 -16.93 -7.22
N ALA A 297 9.26 -17.17 -5.95
CA ALA A 297 8.35 -17.82 -5.00
C ALA A 297 7.21 -16.89 -4.55
N HIS A 298 7.46 -15.57 -4.48
CA HIS A 298 6.47 -14.58 -4.04
C HIS A 298 6.41 -13.34 -4.94
N PRO A 299 6.22 -13.49 -6.26
CA PRO A 299 6.46 -12.41 -7.23
C PRO A 299 5.51 -11.23 -7.04
N LEU A 300 4.27 -11.49 -6.65
CA LEU A 300 3.27 -10.45 -6.37
C LEU A 300 3.65 -9.62 -5.14
N GLU A 301 3.93 -10.28 -4.02
CA GLU A 301 4.23 -9.64 -2.74
C GLU A 301 5.53 -8.84 -2.83
N VAL A 302 6.56 -9.39 -3.49
CA VAL A 302 7.79 -8.64 -3.79
C VAL A 302 7.46 -7.41 -4.63
N MET A 303 6.72 -7.55 -5.73
CA MET A 303 6.35 -6.40 -6.56
C MET A 303 5.59 -5.32 -5.78
N ARG A 304 4.67 -5.70 -4.90
CA ARG A 304 3.95 -4.77 -4.03
C ARG A 304 4.88 -3.95 -3.14
N CYS A 305 6.00 -4.53 -2.68
CA CYS A 305 7.00 -3.81 -1.89
C CYS A 305 7.71 -2.68 -2.67
N PHE A 306 7.75 -2.78 -4.00
CA PHE A 306 8.34 -1.76 -4.88
C PHE A 306 7.33 -0.76 -5.44
N LEU A 307 6.03 -0.92 -5.16
CA LEU A 307 5.01 0.04 -5.57
C LEU A 307 5.10 1.37 -4.80
N MET A 308 5.76 1.41 -3.65
CA MET A 308 5.85 2.64 -2.86
C MET A 308 6.88 3.62 -3.39
N SER A 309 6.56 4.91 -3.29
CA SER A 309 7.49 5.99 -3.66
C SER A 309 8.73 5.98 -2.78
N PRO A 310 9.94 6.20 -3.33
CA PRO A 310 10.28 6.52 -4.73
C PRO A 310 10.72 5.30 -5.57
N ARG A 311 10.29 4.08 -5.20
CA ARG A 311 10.87 2.82 -5.70
C ARG A 311 10.25 2.28 -6.99
N GLN A 312 9.30 2.99 -7.60
CA GLN A 312 8.54 2.47 -8.75
C GLN A 312 9.38 2.30 -10.01
N LYS A 313 10.53 2.97 -10.12
CA LYS A 313 11.51 2.69 -11.19
C LYS A 313 12.00 1.23 -11.12
N TYR A 314 12.18 0.70 -9.91
CA TYR A 314 12.55 -0.69 -9.68
C TYR A 314 11.38 -1.63 -9.89
N PHE A 315 10.17 -1.21 -9.51
CA PHE A 315 8.95 -1.94 -9.82
C PHE A 315 8.87 -2.29 -11.31
N ILE A 316 9.06 -1.32 -12.21
CA ILE A 316 9.01 -1.59 -13.66
C ILE A 316 10.06 -2.61 -14.10
N LYS A 317 11.28 -2.56 -13.52
CA LYS A 317 12.34 -3.53 -13.84
C LYS A 317 11.94 -4.93 -13.40
N LEU A 318 11.48 -5.09 -12.15
CA LEU A 318 11.04 -6.36 -11.61
C LEU A 318 9.81 -6.89 -12.33
N PHE A 319 8.85 -6.01 -12.65
CA PHE A 319 7.66 -6.34 -13.41
C PHE A 319 8.05 -7.00 -14.74
N LYS A 320 8.95 -6.41 -15.52
CA LYS A 320 9.42 -6.99 -16.79
C LYS A 320 10.02 -8.39 -16.64
N LEU A 321 10.71 -8.66 -15.53
CA LEU A 321 11.38 -9.93 -15.30
C LEU A 321 10.42 -11.02 -14.82
N TYR A 322 9.49 -10.67 -13.92
CA TYR A 322 8.77 -11.67 -13.12
C TYR A 322 7.25 -11.67 -13.33
N TYR A 323 6.67 -10.79 -14.16
CA TYR A 323 5.21 -10.73 -14.32
C TYR A 323 4.59 -12.04 -14.81
N LYS A 324 5.33 -12.82 -15.61
CA LYS A 324 4.89 -14.14 -16.11
C LYS A 324 4.74 -15.19 -15.01
N LEU A 325 5.41 -14.99 -13.86
CA LEU A 325 5.33 -15.87 -12.70
C LEU A 325 4.15 -15.56 -11.79
N ILE A 326 3.46 -14.43 -12.02
CA ILE A 326 2.28 -14.07 -11.23
C ILE A 326 1.09 -14.88 -11.76
N PRO A 327 0.41 -15.67 -10.91
CA PRO A 327 -0.80 -16.37 -11.32
C PRO A 327 -1.83 -15.38 -11.88
N LYS A 328 -2.47 -15.75 -12.99
CA LYS A 328 -3.40 -14.90 -13.74
C LYS A 328 -4.44 -14.19 -12.85
N TYR A 329 -5.04 -14.91 -11.90
CA TYR A 329 -6.05 -14.34 -10.98
C TYR A 329 -5.47 -13.31 -9.99
N ARG A 330 -4.19 -13.45 -9.60
CA ARG A 330 -3.52 -12.48 -8.70
C ARG A 330 -3.05 -11.23 -9.41
N PHE A 331 -3.00 -11.27 -10.74
CA PHE A 331 -2.55 -10.17 -11.56
C PHE A 331 -3.49 -8.96 -11.46
N ALA A 332 -4.80 -9.20 -11.41
CA ALA A 332 -5.79 -8.15 -11.16
C ALA A 332 -5.58 -7.46 -9.80
N VAL A 333 -5.19 -8.23 -8.78
CA VAL A 333 -4.90 -7.67 -7.44
C VAL A 333 -3.72 -6.69 -7.49
N LEU A 334 -2.67 -7.01 -8.24
CA LEU A 334 -1.55 -6.08 -8.47
C LEU A 334 -2.00 -4.80 -9.17
N PHE A 335 -2.86 -4.93 -10.18
CA PHE A 335 -3.40 -3.82 -10.94
C PHE A 335 -4.24 -2.89 -10.09
N ARG A 336 -5.12 -3.49 -9.29
CA ARG A 336 -5.93 -2.83 -8.28
C ARG A 336 -5.05 -2.04 -7.31
N ASP A 337 -3.95 -2.63 -6.83
CA ASP A 337 -3.01 -1.93 -5.94
C ASP A 337 -2.32 -0.74 -6.60
N ILE A 338 -1.85 -0.88 -7.85
CA ILE A 338 -1.23 0.23 -8.61
C ILE A 338 -2.22 1.40 -8.71
N PHE A 339 -3.46 1.08 -9.03
CA PHE A 339 -4.49 2.08 -9.24
C PHE A 339 -4.93 2.76 -7.94
N PHE A 340 -5.17 2.00 -6.88
CA PHE A 340 -5.52 2.59 -5.58
C PHE A 340 -4.42 3.46 -4.99
N LYS A 341 -3.16 3.18 -5.32
CA LYS A 341 -2.05 4.07 -4.99
C LYS A 341 -2.15 5.39 -5.75
N ASP A 342 -2.50 5.38 -7.04
CA ASP A 342 -2.74 6.62 -7.80
C ASP A 342 -3.80 7.48 -7.13
N LEU A 343 -4.95 6.89 -6.81
CA LEU A 343 -6.08 7.60 -6.23
C LEU A 343 -5.77 8.22 -4.85
N LYS A 344 -5.09 7.48 -3.96
CA LYS A 344 -4.63 8.04 -2.68
C LYS A 344 -3.60 9.15 -2.84
N THR A 345 -2.68 9.02 -3.81
CA THR A 345 -1.74 10.11 -4.10
C THR A 345 -2.39 11.31 -4.76
N PHE A 346 -3.51 11.08 -5.45
CA PHE A 346 -4.30 12.08 -6.14
C PHE A 346 -5.12 12.94 -5.17
N THR A 347 -5.80 12.36 -4.18
CA THR A 347 -6.46 13.16 -3.12
C THR A 347 -5.47 14.07 -2.42
N GLN A 348 -4.32 13.53 -2.03
CA GLN A 348 -3.23 14.32 -1.46
C GLN A 348 -2.69 15.41 -2.42
N PHE A 349 -2.84 15.25 -3.74
CA PHE A 349 -2.36 16.19 -4.77
C PHE A 349 -3.37 17.29 -5.04
N GLU A 350 -4.66 16.96 -5.12
CA GLU A 350 -5.75 17.95 -5.28
C GLU A 350 -5.84 18.88 -4.09
N HIS A 351 -5.64 18.36 -2.87
CA HIS A 351 -5.43 19.21 -1.72
C HIS A 351 -4.29 20.21 -2.01
N SER A 352 -3.16 19.77 -2.54
CA SER A 352 -2.04 20.66 -2.88
C SER A 352 -2.33 21.62 -4.05
N ARG A 353 -3.30 21.35 -4.92
CA ARG A 353 -3.69 22.24 -6.05
C ARG A 353 -4.64 23.36 -5.60
N LEU A 354 -5.55 23.07 -4.67
CA LEU A 354 -6.38 24.07 -3.98
C LEU A 354 -5.56 25.13 -3.22
N PHE A 355 -4.22 24.95 -3.14
CA PHE A 355 -3.24 25.83 -2.48
C PHE A 355 -3.03 27.13 -3.22
N PHE A 356 -3.17 27.08 -4.53
CA PHE A 356 -2.80 28.18 -5.40
C PHE A 356 -4.03 28.92 -5.90
N THR A 357 -5.22 28.31 -5.87
CA THR A 357 -6.47 28.91 -6.35
C THR A 357 -7.20 29.76 -5.30
N SER A 358 -6.85 29.67 -4.01
CA SER A 358 -7.53 30.38 -2.92
C SER A 358 -6.77 31.59 -2.38
N ALA A 359 -5.55 31.84 -2.87
CA ALA A 359 -4.90 33.14 -2.76
C ALA A 359 -5.26 33.94 -4.03
N HIS A 360 -5.66 35.20 -3.91
CA HIS A 360 -6.25 36.03 -4.97
C HIS A 360 -5.32 36.41 -6.15
N GLU A 361 -4.41 35.53 -6.59
CA GLU A 361 -3.51 35.77 -7.73
C GLU A 361 -3.67 34.71 -8.84
N PRO A 362 -3.45 35.07 -10.12
CA PRO A 362 -3.65 34.18 -11.26
C PRO A 362 -2.72 32.96 -11.18
N VAL A 363 -3.32 31.77 -11.27
CA VAL A 363 -2.65 30.46 -11.08
C VAL A 363 -1.75 30.06 -12.26
N GLU A 364 -1.86 30.75 -13.39
CA GLU A 364 -1.29 30.31 -14.66
C GLU A 364 0.26 30.39 -14.70
N ASP A 365 0.87 31.28 -13.91
CA ASP A 365 2.35 31.39 -13.82
C ASP A 365 3.00 30.42 -12.82
N TYR A 366 2.22 29.78 -11.95
CA TYR A 366 2.73 28.90 -10.88
C TYR A 366 2.96 27.44 -11.32
N ILE A 367 2.71 27.11 -12.59
CA ILE A 367 2.76 25.73 -13.12
C ILE A 367 4.21 25.19 -13.25
N GLN A 368 5.24 26.02 -13.05
CA GLN A 368 6.65 25.59 -13.12
C GLN A 368 7.37 25.49 -11.76
N LEU A 369 6.67 25.21 -10.67
CA LEU A 369 7.33 25.00 -9.38
C LEU A 369 8.26 23.76 -9.42
N PRO A 370 9.52 23.87 -8.93
CA PRO A 370 10.47 22.77 -8.90
C PRO A 370 10.13 21.81 -7.76
N TYR A 371 9.11 20.97 -7.95
CA TYR A 371 8.72 19.89 -7.02
C TYR A 371 9.88 18.89 -6.84
N PRO A 372 10.56 18.83 -5.67
CA PRO A 372 11.67 17.90 -5.44
C PRO A 372 11.18 16.47 -5.21
N MET A 373 9.89 16.28 -4.95
CA MET A 373 9.24 14.98 -4.94
C MET A 373 8.30 14.92 -6.14
N ARG A 374 8.82 14.48 -7.29
CA ARG A 374 7.96 13.84 -8.30
C ARG A 374 7.26 12.68 -7.60
N ARG A 375 6.06 12.90 -7.06
CA ARG A 375 5.14 11.81 -6.75
C ARG A 375 5.10 10.99 -8.02
N TYR A 376 5.50 9.73 -7.90
CA TYR A 376 5.55 8.89 -9.08
C TYR A 376 4.16 8.88 -9.68
N ASN A 377 4.06 9.26 -10.95
CA ASN A 377 2.77 9.34 -11.62
C ASN A 377 2.27 7.90 -11.79
N TYR A 378 1.42 7.44 -10.86
CA TYR A 378 0.93 6.08 -10.85
C TYR A 378 0.02 5.82 -12.05
N ARG A 379 -0.55 6.83 -12.70
CA ARG A 379 -1.17 6.67 -14.04
C ARG A 379 -0.16 6.31 -15.11
N ARG A 380 0.99 7.00 -15.15
CA ARG A 380 2.09 6.62 -16.04
C ARG A 380 2.60 5.23 -15.71
N LEU A 381 2.64 4.85 -14.41
CA LEU A 381 2.94 3.48 -14.00
C LEU A 381 1.94 2.50 -14.60
N PHE A 382 0.66 2.72 -14.32
CA PHE A 382 -0.46 1.90 -14.75
C PHE A 382 -0.48 1.73 -16.26
N ALA A 383 -0.41 2.83 -17.01
CA ALA A 383 -0.33 2.80 -18.46
C ALA A 383 0.92 2.05 -18.96
N ALA A 384 2.08 2.23 -18.32
CA ALA A 384 3.30 1.52 -18.68
C ALA A 384 3.22 0.01 -18.41
N VAL A 385 2.57 -0.41 -17.33
CA VAL A 385 2.34 -1.82 -17.00
C VAL A 385 1.28 -2.40 -17.94
N TRP A 386 0.15 -1.71 -18.12
CA TRP A 386 -0.95 -2.12 -18.99
C TRP A 386 -0.52 -2.33 -20.44
N ARG A 387 0.27 -1.40 -21.01
CA ARG A 387 0.79 -1.54 -22.38
C ARG A 387 1.63 -2.80 -22.58
N ARG A 388 2.33 -3.26 -21.54
CA ARG A 388 3.22 -4.42 -21.58
C ARG A 388 2.51 -5.74 -21.35
N LEU A 389 1.22 -5.70 -21.01
CA LEU A 389 0.49 -6.92 -20.77
C LEU A 389 0.14 -7.66 -22.06
N PRO A 390 0.31 -8.99 -22.06
CA PRO A 390 -0.34 -9.87 -23.03
C PRO A 390 -1.86 -9.67 -23.03
N ILE A 391 -2.50 -9.95 -24.16
CA ILE A 391 -3.94 -9.72 -24.35
C ILE A 391 -4.78 -10.56 -23.39
N GLU A 392 -4.32 -11.78 -23.07
CA GLU A 392 -4.99 -12.73 -22.17
C GLU A 392 -5.06 -12.16 -20.75
N LEU A 393 -3.98 -11.53 -20.27
CA LEU A 393 -3.98 -10.89 -18.94
C LEU A 393 -4.86 -9.64 -18.91
N LYS A 394 -4.91 -8.87 -20.01
CA LYS A 394 -5.84 -7.73 -20.14
C LYS A 394 -7.30 -8.19 -20.07
N LEU A 395 -7.62 -9.28 -20.76
CA LEU A 395 -8.96 -9.88 -20.72
C LEU A 395 -9.32 -10.37 -19.32
N ILE A 396 -8.37 -10.95 -18.58
CA ILE A 396 -8.62 -11.40 -17.21
C ILE A 396 -8.93 -10.23 -16.28
N VAL A 397 -8.12 -9.16 -16.34
CA VAL A 397 -8.37 -7.94 -15.57
C VAL A 397 -9.72 -7.31 -15.92
N GLY A 398 -10.10 -7.31 -17.20
CA GLY A 398 -11.36 -6.72 -17.65
C GLY A 398 -12.60 -7.58 -17.39
N VAL A 399 -12.54 -8.90 -17.62
CA VAL A 399 -13.71 -9.79 -17.70
C VAL A 399 -13.90 -10.65 -16.44
N ARG A 400 -12.81 -11.08 -15.81
CA ARG A 400 -12.86 -12.13 -14.77
C ARG A 400 -12.66 -11.61 -13.36
N THR A 401 -12.43 -10.31 -13.20
CA THR A 401 -12.20 -9.72 -11.89
C THR A 401 -13.07 -8.50 -11.69
N ASP A 402 -13.59 -8.35 -10.48
CA ASP A 402 -14.30 -7.14 -10.02
C ASP A 402 -13.38 -5.91 -10.02
N CYS A 403 -12.13 -6.04 -10.47
CA CYS A 403 -11.23 -4.92 -10.65
C CYS A 403 -11.85 -3.86 -11.57
N GLY A 404 -12.44 -4.23 -12.72
CA GLY A 404 -13.06 -3.25 -13.62
C GLY A 404 -14.15 -2.40 -12.94
N SER A 405 -15.04 -3.05 -12.20
CA SER A 405 -16.13 -2.43 -11.43
C SER A 405 -15.60 -1.66 -10.22
N ASP A 406 -14.68 -2.23 -9.44
CA ASP A 406 -14.02 -1.58 -8.31
C ASP A 406 -13.33 -0.28 -8.74
N LEU A 407 -12.59 -0.33 -9.85
CA LEU A 407 -11.87 0.82 -10.40
C LEU A 407 -12.85 1.94 -10.78
N LEU A 408 -13.96 1.58 -11.45
CA LEU A 408 -14.99 2.52 -11.85
C LEU A 408 -15.74 3.09 -10.64
N PHE A 409 -16.19 2.24 -9.72
CA PHE A 409 -16.89 2.62 -8.51
C PHE A 409 -16.08 3.63 -7.71
N ASN A 410 -14.80 3.32 -7.48
CA ASN A 410 -13.95 4.22 -6.72
C ASN A 410 -13.77 5.56 -7.44
N LEU A 411 -13.53 5.57 -8.74
CA LEU A 411 -13.41 6.83 -9.50
C LEU A 411 -14.67 7.70 -9.43
N LEU A 412 -15.84 7.09 -9.60
CA LEU A 412 -17.11 7.80 -9.69
C LEU A 412 -17.67 8.23 -8.33
N PHE A 413 -17.57 7.35 -7.31
CA PHE A 413 -18.26 7.54 -6.04
C PHE A 413 -17.32 7.94 -4.91
N LYS A 414 -16.16 7.30 -4.77
CA LYS A 414 -15.26 7.52 -3.62
C LYS A 414 -14.41 8.78 -3.77
N TYR A 415 -13.91 9.04 -4.97
CA TYR A 415 -13.01 10.16 -5.23
C TYR A 415 -13.72 11.40 -5.74
N ASP A 416 -15.05 11.37 -5.72
CA ASP A 416 -15.95 12.47 -6.03
C ASP A 416 -15.40 13.26 -7.21
N LEU A 417 -15.33 12.61 -8.39
CA LEU A 417 -15.27 13.31 -9.68
C LEU A 417 -16.23 14.49 -9.52
N GLY A 418 -15.67 15.69 -9.35
CA GLY A 418 -16.28 16.82 -8.64
C GLY A 418 -17.36 17.45 -9.48
N CYS A 419 -18.37 16.65 -9.77
CA CYS A 419 -19.43 16.98 -10.66
C CYS A 419 -20.58 17.34 -9.74
N ASP A 420 -20.89 18.64 -9.69
CA ASP A 420 -22.29 19.01 -9.71
C ASP A 420 -22.85 18.31 -10.95
N ILE A 421 -23.51 17.18 -10.73
CA ILE A 421 -24.10 16.41 -11.81
C ILE A 421 -25.38 17.13 -12.17
N THR A 422 -25.22 18.18 -12.97
CA THR A 422 -26.30 18.83 -13.68
C THR A 422 -26.75 17.91 -14.82
N ASP A 423 -28.01 18.01 -15.21
CA ASP A 423 -28.52 17.31 -16.38
C ASP A 423 -27.68 17.62 -17.63
N GLU A 424 -27.17 18.85 -17.74
CA GLU A 424 -26.25 19.26 -18.80
C GLU A 424 -24.93 18.47 -18.78
N PHE A 425 -24.35 18.21 -17.61
CA PHE A 425 -23.16 17.37 -17.50
C PHE A 425 -23.45 15.92 -17.87
N ILE A 426 -24.58 15.36 -17.42
CA ILE A 426 -25.02 14.00 -17.81
C ILE A 426 -25.18 13.93 -19.33
N GLU A 427 -25.81 14.94 -19.93
CA GLU A 427 -26.02 15.02 -21.36
C GLU A 427 -24.68 15.15 -22.12
N GLN A 428 -23.76 16.00 -21.66
CA GLN A 428 -22.42 16.12 -22.24
C GLN A 428 -21.61 14.83 -22.13
N GLN A 429 -21.67 14.12 -21.00
CA GLN A 429 -20.99 12.83 -20.83
C GLN A 429 -21.66 11.74 -21.66
N THR A 430 -22.98 11.71 -21.74
CA THR A 430 -23.73 10.79 -22.59
C THR A 430 -23.40 11.04 -24.06
N ARG A 431 -23.36 12.30 -24.52
CA ARG A 431 -22.92 12.69 -25.87
C ARG A 431 -21.46 12.34 -26.11
N PHE A 432 -20.57 12.59 -25.14
CA PHE A 432 -19.15 12.23 -25.23
C PHE A 432 -18.97 10.71 -25.37
N LEU A 433 -19.67 9.92 -24.56
CA LEU A 433 -19.66 8.46 -24.62
C LEU A 433 -20.25 7.97 -25.93
N GLN A 434 -21.38 8.51 -26.38
CA GLN A 434 -21.97 8.18 -27.68
C GLN A 434 -21.01 8.51 -28.84
N CYS A 435 -20.37 9.69 -28.84
CA CYS A 435 -19.36 10.06 -29.85
C CYS A 435 -18.14 9.13 -29.81
N PHE A 436 -17.63 8.86 -28.61
CA PHE A 436 -16.49 7.97 -28.38
C PHE A 436 -16.78 6.54 -28.84
N LEU A 437 -17.99 6.05 -28.58
CA LEU A 437 -18.45 4.70 -28.89
C LEU A 437 -18.80 4.53 -30.38
N ASN A 438 -19.27 5.58 -31.06
CA ASN A 438 -19.64 5.55 -32.48
C ASN A 438 -18.47 5.77 -33.46
N LYS A 439 -17.21 5.74 -32.98
CA LYS A 439 -15.98 5.99 -33.77
C LYS A 439 -15.93 7.34 -34.51
N GLN A 440 -16.87 8.26 -34.32
CA GLN A 440 -16.78 9.61 -34.86
C GLN A 440 -15.93 10.46 -33.92
N THR A 441 -14.62 10.47 -34.15
CA THR A 441 -13.75 11.54 -33.65
C THR A 441 -13.64 12.62 -34.72
N THR A 442 -14.74 13.31 -35.01
CA THR A 442 -14.69 14.62 -35.66
C THR A 442 -14.44 15.66 -34.57
N THR A 443 -13.17 16.05 -34.45
CA THR A 443 -12.64 17.42 -34.22
C THR A 443 -13.23 18.36 -33.15
N GLY A 444 -14.22 17.97 -32.36
CA GLY A 444 -14.72 18.76 -31.23
C GLY A 444 -13.79 18.65 -30.03
N ARG A 445 -12.98 19.69 -29.78
CA ARG A 445 -12.19 19.86 -28.55
C ARG A 445 -13.13 20.05 -27.35
N ILE A 446 -13.60 18.96 -26.76
CA ILE A 446 -14.08 18.99 -25.38
C ILE A 446 -12.86 18.82 -24.47
N ILE A 447 -12.27 19.97 -24.11
CA ILE A 447 -11.13 20.04 -23.19
C ILE A 447 -11.64 19.84 -21.76
N TYR A 448 -11.84 18.59 -21.36
CA TYR A 448 -11.81 18.29 -19.94
C TYR A 448 -10.34 18.31 -19.51
N ASN A 449 -9.92 19.42 -18.89
CA ASN A 449 -8.61 19.50 -18.23
C ASN A 449 -8.65 18.80 -16.84
N ASP A 450 -9.57 17.84 -16.67
CA ASP A 450 -9.63 16.98 -15.51
C ASP A 450 -8.99 15.64 -15.83
N SER A 451 -7.82 15.50 -15.25
CA SER A 451 -7.00 14.32 -15.26
C SER A 451 -7.78 13.03 -14.86
N ARG A 452 -8.85 13.12 -14.06
CA ARG A 452 -9.72 11.98 -13.69
C ARG A 452 -10.57 11.51 -14.87
N MET A 453 -11.05 12.42 -15.72
CA MET A 453 -11.78 12.09 -16.94
C MET A 453 -10.88 11.41 -17.97
N ASP A 454 -9.61 11.79 -18.06
CA ASP A 454 -8.64 11.08 -18.91
C ASP A 454 -8.37 9.65 -18.42
N LEU A 455 -8.38 9.44 -17.11
CA LEU A 455 -8.26 8.10 -16.53
C LEU A 455 -9.53 7.28 -16.79
N LEU A 456 -10.72 7.85 -16.60
CA LEU A 456 -11.99 7.20 -16.93
C LEU A 456 -12.05 6.84 -18.42
N ARG A 457 -11.76 7.79 -19.30
CA ARG A 457 -11.60 7.57 -20.73
C ARG A 457 -10.68 6.38 -20.96
N PHE A 458 -9.46 6.40 -20.43
CA PHE A 458 -8.50 5.31 -20.59
C PHE A 458 -9.08 3.95 -20.20
N LEU A 459 -9.75 3.84 -19.04
CA LEU A 459 -10.37 2.60 -18.59
C LEU A 459 -11.41 2.08 -19.59
N LEU A 460 -12.25 2.99 -20.10
CA LEU A 460 -13.28 2.68 -21.10
C LEU A 460 -12.67 2.32 -22.46
N GLN A 461 -11.73 3.11 -22.99
CA GLN A 461 -11.08 2.83 -24.29
C GLN A 461 -10.34 1.50 -24.29
N LYS A 462 -9.78 1.12 -23.14
CA LYS A 462 -9.02 -0.13 -22.99
C LYS A 462 -9.89 -1.31 -22.57
N LYS A 463 -11.23 -1.13 -22.50
CA LYS A 463 -12.20 -2.16 -22.08
C LYS A 463 -11.84 -2.81 -20.74
N ILE A 464 -11.23 -2.03 -19.84
CA ILE A 464 -10.88 -2.47 -18.48
C ILE A 464 -12.15 -2.59 -17.64
N ALA A 465 -13.12 -1.72 -17.90
CA ALA A 465 -14.45 -1.77 -17.31
C ALA A 465 -15.44 -2.11 -18.44
N ASN A 466 -15.66 -3.40 -18.69
CA ASN A 466 -16.54 -3.93 -19.74
C ASN A 466 -17.96 -4.21 -19.23
N TYR A 467 -18.89 -4.57 -20.11
CA TYR A 467 -20.29 -4.80 -19.72
C TYR A 467 -20.44 -5.83 -18.61
N LYS A 468 -19.64 -6.89 -18.58
CA LYS A 468 -19.73 -7.92 -17.52
C LYS A 468 -19.35 -7.36 -16.15
N SER A 469 -18.28 -6.55 -16.09
CA SER A 469 -17.93 -5.79 -14.87
C SER A 469 -19.01 -4.74 -14.52
N MET A 470 -19.67 -4.15 -15.53
CA MET A 470 -20.80 -3.23 -15.32
C MET A 470 -22.09 -3.94 -14.89
N ALA A 471 -22.31 -5.19 -15.28
CA ALA A 471 -23.44 -5.99 -14.84
C ALA A 471 -23.29 -6.36 -13.35
N CYS A 472 -22.06 -6.64 -12.89
CA CYS A 472 -21.77 -6.73 -11.46
C CYS A 472 -22.07 -5.41 -10.71
N PHE A 473 -22.03 -4.26 -11.40
CA PHE A 473 -22.47 -2.97 -10.86
C PHE A 473 -23.99 -2.91 -10.60
N GLN A 474 -24.80 -3.66 -11.35
CA GLN A 474 -26.25 -3.79 -11.09
C GLN A 474 -26.51 -4.60 -9.82
N THR A 475 -25.74 -5.66 -9.55
CA THR A 475 -25.78 -6.38 -8.26
C THR A 475 -25.29 -5.51 -7.10
N PHE A 476 -24.42 -4.53 -7.41
CA PHE A 476 -23.90 -3.54 -6.46
C PHE A 476 -24.92 -2.45 -6.10
N ARG A 477 -25.97 -2.24 -6.92
CA ARG A 477 -27.12 -1.36 -6.62
C ARG A 477 -27.72 -1.69 -5.25
N SER A 478 -27.92 -2.97 -4.95
CA SER A 478 -28.50 -3.41 -3.67
C SER A 478 -27.61 -3.12 -2.45
N ARG A 479 -26.27 -3.08 -2.62
CA ARG A 479 -25.32 -2.66 -1.56
C ARG A 479 -25.26 -1.14 -1.41
N LEU A 480 -25.56 -0.40 -2.47
CA LEU A 480 -25.65 1.06 -2.46
C LEU A 480 -26.99 1.53 -1.91
N GLU A 481 -28.08 0.81 -2.16
CA GLU A 481 -29.41 1.00 -1.53
C GLU A 481 -29.34 0.80 0.01
N GLU A 482 -28.37 0.01 0.49
CA GLU A 482 -28.06 -0.12 1.92
C GLU A 482 -27.29 1.10 2.46
N TYR A 483 -26.45 1.73 1.62
CA TYR A 483 -25.72 2.98 1.88
C TYR A 483 -26.59 4.25 1.69
N GLU A 484 -27.70 4.14 0.93
CA GLU A 484 -28.67 5.19 0.60
C GLU A 484 -29.40 5.73 1.83
N LYS A 485 -29.47 4.98 2.92
CA LYS A 485 -30.07 5.45 4.17
C LYS A 485 -29.35 6.67 4.77
N GLU A 486 -28.21 7.10 4.21
CA GLU A 486 -27.41 8.19 4.74
C GLU A 486 -27.17 9.41 3.81
N LYS A 487 -27.56 9.42 2.51
CA LYS A 487 -27.26 10.60 1.63
C LYS A 487 -28.20 10.84 0.43
N ASP A 488 -28.74 12.06 0.32
CA ASP A 488 -29.66 12.55 -0.75
C ASP A 488 -29.01 12.90 -2.11
N ASN A 489 -27.69 12.74 -2.31
CA ASN A 489 -26.94 13.32 -3.45
C ASN A 489 -26.50 12.32 -4.54
N LEU A 490 -27.12 11.14 -4.67
CA LEU A 490 -26.62 10.07 -5.55
C LEU A 490 -27.42 9.82 -6.84
N GLU A 491 -28.69 10.23 -6.93
CA GLU A 491 -29.58 9.94 -8.09
C GLU A 491 -29.02 10.38 -9.46
N PRO A 492 -28.42 11.57 -9.62
CA PRO A 492 -27.82 11.98 -10.90
C PRO A 492 -26.57 11.15 -11.26
N LYS A 493 -25.77 10.74 -10.25
CA LYS A 493 -24.62 9.84 -10.44
C LYS A 493 -25.07 8.50 -10.99
N PHE A 494 -26.20 7.98 -10.51
CA PHE A 494 -26.80 6.75 -11.02
C PHE A 494 -27.29 6.89 -12.45
N LYS A 495 -28.03 7.94 -12.80
CA LYS A 495 -28.50 8.16 -14.19
C LYS A 495 -27.35 8.20 -15.18
N LEU A 496 -26.25 8.88 -14.82
CA LEU A 496 -25.05 8.89 -15.64
C LEU A 496 -24.50 7.47 -15.83
N VAL A 497 -24.22 6.75 -14.73
CA VAL A 497 -23.69 5.39 -14.78
C VAL A 497 -24.59 4.45 -15.59
N PHE A 498 -25.90 4.47 -15.35
CA PHE A 498 -26.86 3.68 -16.12
C PHE A 498 -26.84 4.04 -17.60
N SER A 499 -26.78 5.33 -17.96
CA SER A 499 -26.60 5.77 -19.35
C SER A 499 -25.32 5.21 -19.98
N ILE A 500 -24.19 5.22 -19.24
CA ILE A 500 -22.94 4.57 -19.66
C ILE A 500 -23.20 3.07 -19.90
N ILE A 501 -23.70 2.36 -18.88
CA ILE A 501 -23.89 0.90 -18.90
C ILE A 501 -24.81 0.48 -20.05
N SER A 502 -25.97 1.12 -20.20
CA SER A 502 -26.94 0.85 -21.26
C SER A 502 -26.38 1.13 -22.65
N SER A 503 -25.53 2.15 -22.79
CA SER A 503 -24.83 2.44 -24.05
C SER A 503 -23.79 1.37 -24.38
N PHE A 504 -23.06 0.86 -23.39
CA PHE A 504 -22.11 -0.25 -23.56
C PHE A 504 -22.80 -1.59 -23.84
N ALA A 505 -23.92 -1.88 -23.18
CA ALA A 505 -24.71 -3.10 -23.35
C ALA A 505 -25.17 -3.28 -24.81
N LYS A 506 -25.72 -2.21 -25.40
CA LYS A 506 -26.15 -2.18 -26.82
C LYS A 506 -25.01 -2.43 -27.81
N ILE A 507 -23.77 -2.12 -27.44
CA ILE A 507 -22.59 -2.31 -28.30
C ILE A 507 -22.02 -3.70 -28.15
N GLU A 508 -21.95 -4.22 -26.91
CA GLU A 508 -21.51 -5.60 -26.69
C GLU A 508 -22.51 -6.60 -27.25
N GLU A 509 -23.82 -6.37 -27.17
CA GLU A 509 -24.82 -7.24 -27.81
C GLU A 509 -24.59 -7.35 -29.33
N ASN A 510 -24.29 -6.22 -29.99
CA ASN A 510 -23.91 -6.19 -31.41
C ASN A 510 -22.53 -6.80 -31.70
N GLY A 511 -21.57 -6.68 -30.77
CA GLY A 511 -20.22 -7.25 -30.88
C GLY A 511 -20.15 -8.75 -30.59
N PHE A 512 -20.95 -9.24 -29.65
CA PHE A 512 -21.05 -10.66 -29.25
C PHE A 512 -21.78 -11.47 -30.32
N LYS A 513 -22.79 -10.88 -30.99
CA LYS A 513 -23.42 -11.46 -32.17
C LYS A 513 -22.39 -11.72 -33.28
N LYS A 514 -21.50 -10.75 -33.50
CA LYS A 514 -20.39 -10.81 -34.47
C LYS A 514 -19.26 -11.77 -34.06
N LEU A 515 -18.99 -11.93 -32.76
CA LEU A 515 -18.00 -12.88 -32.25
C LEU A 515 -18.54 -14.32 -32.23
N LYS A 516 -19.84 -14.54 -32.02
CA LYS A 516 -20.49 -15.84 -32.19
C LYS A 516 -20.46 -16.30 -33.66
N GLU A 517 -20.57 -15.39 -34.61
CA GLU A 517 -20.41 -15.67 -36.05
C GLU A 517 -18.96 -16.05 -36.42
N ILE A 518 -17.96 -15.49 -35.73
CA ILE A 518 -16.53 -15.83 -35.92
C ILE A 518 -16.15 -17.13 -35.19
N ALA A 519 -16.75 -17.41 -34.03
CA ALA A 519 -16.51 -18.63 -33.25
C ALA A 519 -17.03 -19.91 -33.94
N TYR A 520 -17.88 -19.78 -34.97
CA TYR A 520 -18.31 -20.88 -35.85
C TYR A 520 -17.19 -21.42 -36.76
N PHE A 521 -16.01 -20.80 -36.78
CA PHE A 521 -14.85 -21.17 -37.61
C PHE A 521 -13.64 -21.69 -36.82
N LEU A 522 -13.77 -22.00 -35.53
CA LEU A 522 -12.71 -22.63 -34.75
C LEU A 522 -12.93 -24.16 -34.65
N PRO A 523 -11.88 -24.99 -34.78
CA PRO A 523 -12.01 -26.44 -34.70
C PRO A 523 -12.40 -26.92 -33.29
N PRO A 524 -13.04 -28.11 -33.17
CA PRO A 524 -13.84 -28.49 -32.00
C PRO A 524 -13.07 -28.84 -30.72
N ASP A 525 -11.74 -28.97 -30.78
CA ASP A 525 -10.96 -29.70 -29.76
C ASP A 525 -10.60 -28.90 -28.49
N GLU A 526 -11.23 -27.74 -28.26
CA GLU A 526 -11.07 -26.97 -27.01
C GLU A 526 -12.42 -26.63 -26.35
N ARG A 527 -13.38 -27.57 -26.37
CA ARG A 527 -14.55 -27.51 -25.49
C ARG A 527 -14.29 -28.37 -24.25
N ASP A 528 -13.98 -27.71 -23.14
CA ASP A 528 -13.87 -28.31 -21.79
C ASP A 528 -15.17 -29.03 -21.41
N GLU A 529 -15.15 -30.35 -21.40
CA GLU A 529 -16.07 -31.19 -20.63
C GLU A 529 -15.58 -31.24 -19.18
N SER A 530 -16.03 -30.29 -18.35
CA SER A 530 -15.93 -30.44 -16.90
C SER A 530 -17.11 -29.79 -16.20
N SER A 531 -18.26 -30.46 -16.25
CA SER A 531 -19.31 -30.32 -15.25
C SER A 531 -20.24 -31.54 -15.30
N VAL A 532 -19.84 -32.64 -14.67
CA VAL A 532 -20.79 -33.63 -14.14
C VAL A 532 -20.30 -34.02 -12.75
N SER A 533 -21.17 -33.77 -11.79
CA SER A 533 -21.08 -34.10 -10.38
C SER A 533 -21.15 -35.62 -10.14
N ASP A 534 -20.55 -36.03 -9.03
CA ASP A 534 -20.58 -37.36 -8.46
C ASP A 534 -22.01 -37.92 -8.34
N GLU A 535 -22.22 -39.15 -8.80
CA GLU A 535 -23.09 -40.14 -8.16
C GLU A 535 -22.61 -41.54 -8.58
N GLU A 536 -22.35 -42.37 -7.57
CA GLU A 536 -21.94 -43.77 -7.67
C GLU A 536 -23.03 -44.62 -8.36
N ASN A 537 -22.62 -45.55 -9.24
CA ASN A 537 -23.04 -46.96 -9.16
C ASN A 537 -22.31 -47.81 -10.22
N ASP A 538 -21.89 -48.98 -9.78
CA ASP A 538 -21.30 -50.07 -10.56
C ASP A 538 -22.20 -50.49 -11.73
N ASP A 539 -21.64 -50.61 -12.94
CA ASP A 539 -21.97 -51.73 -13.81
C ASP A 539 -21.01 -51.90 -15.01
N VAL A 540 -20.71 -53.18 -15.28
CA VAL A 540 -19.79 -53.68 -16.30
C VAL A 540 -20.28 -53.34 -17.73
N PRO A 541 -19.43 -52.86 -18.67
CA PRO A 541 -19.89 -52.50 -20.00
C PRO A 541 -20.13 -53.73 -20.89
N THR A 542 -21.38 -53.86 -21.37
CA THR A 542 -21.82 -54.85 -22.34
C THR A 542 -21.23 -54.65 -23.74
N LYS A 543 -21.17 -55.76 -24.48
CA LYS A 543 -20.62 -56.00 -25.85
C LYS A 543 -20.96 -54.93 -26.90
N GLU A 544 -22.01 -54.15 -26.70
CA GLU A 544 -22.52 -53.17 -27.66
C GLU A 544 -21.66 -51.89 -27.74
N LYS A 545 -21.00 -51.50 -26.63
CA LYS A 545 -20.07 -50.35 -26.62
C LYS A 545 -18.76 -50.65 -27.38
N LYS A 546 -18.27 -51.89 -27.36
CA LYS A 546 -17.08 -52.32 -28.14
C LYS A 546 -17.34 -52.29 -29.65
N MET A 547 -18.57 -52.54 -30.09
CA MET A 547 -18.92 -52.56 -31.52
C MET A 547 -19.06 -51.15 -32.11
N LYS A 548 -19.50 -50.16 -31.32
CA LYS A 548 -19.53 -48.74 -31.72
C LYS A 548 -18.12 -48.12 -31.79
N LEU A 549 -17.21 -48.53 -30.90
CA LEU A 549 -15.82 -48.03 -30.89
C LEU A 549 -15.01 -48.52 -32.11
N ASN A 550 -15.20 -49.77 -32.53
CA ASN A 550 -14.55 -50.29 -33.74
C ASN A 550 -15.11 -49.68 -35.03
N LYS A 551 -16.38 -49.27 -35.09
CA LYS A 551 -16.94 -48.57 -36.26
C LYS A 551 -16.38 -47.16 -36.44
N LEU A 552 -16.05 -46.47 -35.35
CA LEU A 552 -15.44 -45.13 -35.37
C LEU A 552 -13.96 -45.17 -35.73
N GLN A 553 -13.22 -46.21 -35.32
CA GLN A 553 -11.79 -46.36 -35.66
C GLN A 553 -11.53 -46.68 -37.14
N THR A 554 -12.48 -47.31 -37.85
CA THR A 554 -12.33 -47.59 -39.28
C THR A 554 -12.58 -46.38 -40.17
N GLN A 555 -13.36 -45.38 -39.71
CA GLN A 555 -13.64 -44.15 -40.49
C GLN A 555 -12.52 -43.10 -40.43
N VAL A 556 -11.60 -43.20 -39.47
CA VAL A 556 -10.49 -42.23 -39.30
C VAL A 556 -9.25 -42.61 -40.15
N LYS A 557 -9.20 -43.80 -40.76
CA LYS A 557 -8.03 -44.25 -41.55
C LYS A 557 -8.07 -43.95 -43.06
N TRP A 558 -9.02 -43.13 -43.55
CA TRP A 558 -9.13 -42.79 -44.98
C TRP A 558 -9.37 -41.29 -45.27
N LYS A 559 -8.79 -40.38 -44.47
CA LYS A 559 -8.59 -38.98 -44.86
C LYS A 559 -7.21 -38.50 -44.46
#